data_AF-A0A817HJ31-F1
#
_entry.id   AF-A0A817HJ31-F1
#
_cell.length_a   1.000
_cell.length_b   1.000
_cell.length_c   1.000
_cell.angle_alpha   90.00
_cell.angle_beta   90.00
_cell.angle_gamma   90.00
#
_symmetry.space_group_name_H-M   'P 1'
#
loop_
_entity.id
_entity.type
_entity.pdbx_description
1 polymer ?
#
loop_
_entity_poly.entity_id
_entity_poly.type
_entity_poly.pdbx_seq_one_letter_code
_entity_poly.pdbx_strand_id
1 'polypeptide(L)'
;MKLLSGSPLTDKSQTILVSLEWTERLDKRPTDRTSDDLDIIFSKLKDVKAFEKFHPLLIQQLCYYSYFENLEKGVTRDLGTNWFAILSGNVDVCVPSENGKGHTLICSLGAGAAFGESILYDTPRNATIITSSSVMLLRVEQKDFKILWERNKQYLHGVITSLSQLTNTLDPKRRASEFDPSLIPQVANTKFLKDDPTRNPALPIVPNTSIRIQHAAYVLRTCILSKAPQMIRDRKYHLKIHRSCLVGSEMVDWLIHQSPIVHSRSQAVDMWQALLEEGAIAHVSQEHYFKDKYLFYRFSGDEDETLIRPGNVEQNECEQQLADVILTLAQVGPDAMLRMILRKPRHERTIDDLEIIYDELLHVKALSHLSSLVKRELSGVLIFEAHPFKGKVLFTQGDEGKSWYIILKGSVQCIVYGKGIVETFHEGDDFGKLSLVNNSPRIATIILNEDNTHFLRVDKDDFNRILRDVEANTIKLREFGKDVLILEKVPINVKTADSTTYQVCYKYVY
;
A
#
# COMPACT_ATOMS: atom_id res chain seq x y z
N MET A 1 -7.45 -8.12 -66.87
CA MET A 1 -8.42 -8.38 -65.78
C MET A 1 -7.72 -9.20 -64.70
N LYS A 2 -7.19 -8.55 -63.66
CA LYS A 2 -6.87 -9.14 -62.34
C LYS A 2 -6.71 -7.97 -61.38
N LEU A 3 -7.67 -7.86 -60.48
CA LEU A 3 -7.77 -6.85 -59.42
C LEU A 3 -6.67 -7.10 -58.40
N LEU A 4 -5.94 -6.04 -58.02
CA LEU A 4 -5.02 -6.05 -56.88
C LEU A 4 -5.86 -5.91 -55.60
N SER A 5 -5.92 -6.97 -54.79
CA SER A 5 -6.45 -6.94 -53.43
C SER A 5 -5.43 -6.26 -52.52
N GLY A 6 -5.81 -5.13 -51.93
CA GLY A 6 -5.03 -4.44 -50.90
C GLY A 6 -4.89 -5.33 -49.66
N SER A 7 -3.66 -5.44 -49.15
CA SER A 7 -3.38 -6.02 -47.84
C SER A 7 -3.99 -5.17 -46.72
N PRO A 8 -4.44 -5.77 -45.60
CA PRO A 8 -5.00 -5.02 -44.48
C PRO A 8 -3.89 -4.24 -43.77
N LEU A 9 -4.17 -2.97 -43.46
CA LEU A 9 -3.40 -2.19 -42.51
C LEU A 9 -3.34 -2.94 -41.17
N THR A 10 -2.13 -3.04 -40.63
CA THR A 10 -1.75 -3.83 -39.46
C THR A 10 -2.40 -3.37 -38.14
N ASP A 11 -2.90 -4.37 -37.40
CA ASP A 11 -3.44 -4.49 -36.03
C ASP A 11 -3.00 -3.47 -34.93
N LYS A 12 -1.84 -2.83 -35.07
CA LYS A 12 -1.36 -1.84 -34.08
C LYS A 12 -2.15 -0.53 -34.10
N SER A 13 -2.67 -0.11 -35.25
CA SER A 13 -3.48 1.11 -35.35
C SER A 13 -4.88 0.93 -34.77
N GLN A 14 -5.44 -0.28 -34.85
CA GLN A 14 -6.71 -0.64 -34.21
C GLN A 14 -6.55 -0.76 -32.68
N THR A 15 -5.44 -1.31 -32.20
CA THR A 15 -5.18 -1.41 -30.75
C THR A 15 -5.02 -0.04 -30.07
N ILE A 16 -4.47 0.96 -30.77
CA ILE A 16 -4.35 2.33 -30.25
C ILE A 16 -5.71 3.05 -30.26
N LEU A 17 -6.54 2.83 -31.29
CA LEU A 17 -7.90 3.37 -31.36
C LEU A 17 -8.81 2.84 -30.23
N VAL A 18 -8.65 1.57 -29.84
CA VAL A 18 -9.40 0.95 -28.72
C VAL A 18 -9.02 1.56 -27.35
N SER A 19 -7.86 2.23 -27.23
CA SER A 19 -7.40 2.79 -25.94
C SER A 19 -8.06 4.12 -25.53
N LEU A 20 -8.72 4.82 -26.46
CA LEU A 20 -9.33 6.15 -26.27
C LEU A 20 -10.85 6.17 -26.49
N GLU A 21 -11.47 5.07 -26.90
CA GLU A 21 -12.90 5.05 -27.26
C GLU A 21 -13.80 5.45 -26.07
N TRP A 22 -13.50 4.98 -24.86
CA TRP A 22 -14.27 5.31 -23.66
C TRP A 22 -14.10 6.78 -23.24
N THR A 23 -12.95 7.41 -23.50
CA THR A 23 -12.74 8.84 -23.22
C THR A 23 -13.55 9.72 -24.16
N GLU A 24 -13.67 9.35 -25.44
CA GLU A 24 -14.54 10.06 -26.39
C GLU A 24 -16.03 9.96 -26.00
N ARG A 25 -16.44 8.85 -25.35
CA ARG A 25 -17.81 8.73 -24.82
C ARG A 25 -18.01 9.61 -23.57
N LEU A 26 -16.97 9.83 -22.77
CA LEU A 26 -16.99 10.75 -21.63
C LEU A 26 -16.95 12.24 -22.06
N ASP A 27 -16.49 12.55 -23.27
CA ASP A 27 -16.57 13.91 -23.83
C ASP A 27 -18.00 14.31 -24.22
N LYS A 28 -18.89 13.33 -24.46
CA LYS A 28 -20.33 13.59 -24.63
C LYS A 28 -20.92 14.16 -23.35
N ARG A 29 -21.87 15.09 -23.49
CA ARG A 29 -22.66 15.57 -22.35
C ARG A 29 -23.43 14.40 -21.74
N PRO A 30 -23.63 14.36 -20.41
CA PRO A 30 -24.41 13.32 -19.74
C PRO A 30 -25.76 13.01 -20.41
N THR A 31 -26.46 14.04 -20.90
CA THR A 31 -27.76 13.92 -21.59
C THR A 31 -27.69 13.24 -22.96
N ASP A 32 -26.50 13.21 -23.57
CA ASP A 32 -26.29 12.75 -24.95
C ASP A 32 -25.66 11.34 -24.97
N ARG A 33 -25.44 10.72 -23.80
CA ARG A 33 -24.89 9.36 -23.67
C ARG A 33 -25.97 8.31 -23.87
N THR A 34 -25.70 7.35 -24.75
CA THR A 34 -26.55 6.17 -24.97
C THR A 34 -26.25 5.06 -23.95
N SER A 35 -27.09 4.02 -23.91
CA SER A 35 -26.80 2.83 -23.09
C SER A 35 -25.45 2.22 -23.46
N ASP A 36 -25.16 2.10 -24.76
CA ASP A 36 -23.88 1.59 -25.26
C ASP A 36 -22.69 2.43 -24.80
N ASP A 37 -22.84 3.77 -24.77
CA ASP A 37 -21.79 4.65 -24.24
C ASP A 37 -21.50 4.33 -22.77
N LEU A 38 -22.56 4.16 -21.96
CA LEU A 38 -22.44 3.87 -20.53
C LEU A 38 -21.82 2.49 -20.30
N ASP A 39 -22.18 1.49 -21.09
CA ASP A 39 -21.63 0.13 -20.98
C ASP A 39 -20.13 0.11 -21.31
N ILE A 40 -19.70 0.84 -22.34
CA ILE A 40 -18.28 0.98 -22.71
C ILE A 40 -17.52 1.71 -21.60
N ILE A 41 -18.03 2.83 -21.09
CA ILE A 41 -17.39 3.58 -20.00
C ILE A 41 -17.30 2.69 -18.75
N PHE A 42 -18.39 2.02 -18.39
CA PHE A 42 -18.45 1.15 -17.21
C PHE A 42 -17.48 -0.01 -17.31
N SER A 43 -17.39 -0.65 -18.49
CA SER A 43 -16.46 -1.75 -18.75
C SER A 43 -15.01 -1.33 -18.48
N LYS A 44 -14.68 -0.05 -18.69
CA LYS A 44 -13.35 0.48 -18.41
C LYS A 44 -13.18 0.92 -16.96
N LEU A 45 -14.14 1.69 -16.42
CA LEU A 45 -14.03 2.27 -15.07
C LEU A 45 -14.04 1.19 -13.97
N LYS A 46 -14.79 0.10 -14.14
CA LYS A 46 -14.85 -0.99 -13.15
C LYS A 46 -13.48 -1.65 -12.89
N ASP A 47 -12.60 -1.65 -13.89
CA ASP A 47 -11.27 -2.27 -13.82
C ASP A 47 -10.17 -1.25 -13.45
N VAL A 48 -10.53 0.02 -13.24
CA VAL A 48 -9.58 1.01 -12.74
C VAL A 48 -9.40 0.78 -11.25
N LYS A 49 -8.15 0.53 -10.82
CA LYS A 49 -7.77 0.32 -9.41
C LYS A 49 -8.35 1.37 -8.44
N ALA A 50 -8.55 2.59 -8.93
CA ALA A 50 -9.18 3.68 -8.21
C ALA A 50 -10.61 3.40 -7.71
N PHE A 51 -11.37 2.59 -8.46
CA PHE A 51 -12.78 2.32 -8.20
C PHE A 51 -13.01 0.94 -7.60
N GLU A 52 -11.97 0.19 -7.25
CA GLU A 52 -12.09 -1.12 -6.57
C GLU A 52 -12.86 -1.01 -5.24
N LYS A 53 -12.77 0.16 -4.58
CA LYS A 53 -13.50 0.47 -3.34
C LYS A 53 -14.94 0.97 -3.57
N PHE A 54 -15.34 1.22 -4.82
CA PHE A 54 -16.65 1.79 -5.15
C PHE A 54 -17.63 0.67 -5.46
N HIS A 55 -18.84 0.75 -4.91
CA HIS A 55 -19.90 -0.19 -5.25
C HIS A 55 -20.22 -0.11 -6.76
N PRO A 56 -20.43 -1.23 -7.49
CA PRO A 56 -20.67 -1.21 -8.94
C PRO A 56 -21.81 -0.28 -9.38
N LEU A 57 -22.88 -0.18 -8.60
CA LEU A 57 -23.99 0.75 -8.86
C LEU A 57 -23.55 2.23 -8.84
N LEU A 58 -22.60 2.58 -7.96
CA LEU A 58 -22.06 3.93 -7.90
C LEU A 58 -21.17 4.21 -9.11
N ILE A 59 -20.36 3.25 -9.54
CA ILE A 59 -19.54 3.36 -10.76
C ILE A 59 -20.44 3.57 -11.98
N GLN A 60 -21.53 2.80 -12.10
CA GLN A 60 -22.49 2.94 -13.19
C GLN A 60 -23.12 4.34 -13.23
N GLN A 61 -23.44 4.92 -12.07
CA GLN A 61 -23.95 6.29 -12.02
C GLN A 61 -22.86 7.33 -12.30
N LEU A 62 -21.62 7.11 -11.86
CA LEU A 62 -20.49 7.96 -12.23
C LEU A 62 -20.31 7.99 -13.75
N CYS A 63 -20.42 6.85 -14.44
CA CYS A 63 -20.37 6.79 -15.91
C CYS A 63 -21.37 7.74 -16.59
N TYR A 64 -22.49 8.04 -15.93
CA TYR A 64 -23.48 9.00 -16.43
C TYR A 64 -23.10 10.45 -16.15
N TYR A 65 -22.67 10.78 -14.92
CA TYR A 65 -22.48 12.17 -14.48
C TYR A 65 -21.07 12.74 -14.68
N SER A 66 -20.07 11.90 -14.94
CA SER A 66 -18.68 12.34 -14.96
C SER A 66 -18.21 12.87 -16.31
N TYR A 67 -17.20 13.73 -16.30
CA TYR A 67 -16.41 14.19 -17.44
C TYR A 67 -14.97 13.67 -17.31
N PHE A 68 -14.30 13.50 -18.44
CA PHE A 68 -12.88 13.16 -18.47
C PHE A 68 -12.01 14.41 -18.57
N GLU A 69 -10.91 14.46 -17.83
CA GLU A 69 -9.87 15.48 -18.01
C GLU A 69 -8.50 14.82 -18.10
N ASN A 70 -7.69 15.29 -19.05
CA ASN A 70 -6.28 14.96 -19.15
C ASN A 70 -5.46 16.25 -18.99
N LEU A 71 -4.69 16.32 -17.91
CA LEU A 71 -3.91 17.51 -17.55
C LEU A 71 -2.42 17.20 -17.63
N GLU A 72 -1.65 18.14 -18.17
CA GLU A 72 -0.19 18.10 -18.13
C GLU A 72 0.33 18.42 -16.72
N LYS A 73 1.62 18.19 -16.49
CA LYS A 73 2.31 18.53 -15.23
C LYS A 73 2.37 20.06 -15.04
N GLY A 74 2.13 20.53 -13.82
CA GLY A 74 2.22 21.94 -13.42
C GLY A 74 0.90 22.72 -13.54
N VAL A 75 -0.20 22.06 -13.93
CA VAL A 75 -1.53 22.67 -14.01
C VAL A 75 -2.07 22.87 -12.60
N THR A 76 -2.54 24.09 -12.32
CA THR A 76 -3.14 24.44 -11.03
C THR A 76 -4.67 24.37 -11.13
N ARG A 77 -5.31 23.76 -10.12
CA ARG A 77 -6.77 23.64 -10.00
C ARG A 77 -7.23 24.10 -8.63
N ASP A 78 -8.27 24.92 -8.63
CA ASP A 78 -9.00 25.25 -7.41
C ASP A 78 -10.05 24.19 -7.13
N LEU A 79 -10.17 23.81 -5.87
CA LEU A 79 -11.09 22.76 -5.44
C LEU A 79 -12.58 23.19 -5.48
N GLY A 80 -12.91 24.43 -5.85
CA GLY A 80 -14.19 25.08 -5.51
C GLY A 80 -15.46 24.55 -6.18
N THR A 81 -15.39 23.91 -7.34
CA THR A 81 -16.58 23.71 -8.20
C THR A 81 -16.87 22.27 -8.59
N ASN A 82 -15.93 21.36 -8.37
CA ASN A 82 -16.03 19.98 -8.86
C ASN A 82 -15.40 19.00 -7.88
N TRP A 83 -15.88 17.76 -7.97
CA TRP A 83 -15.25 16.60 -7.35
C TRP A 83 -14.43 15.88 -8.41
N PHE A 84 -13.33 15.27 -8.00
CA PHE A 84 -12.40 14.59 -8.89
C PHE A 84 -12.02 13.23 -8.32
N ALA A 85 -11.91 12.23 -9.20
CA ALA A 85 -11.22 10.98 -8.94
C ALA A 85 -9.98 10.86 -9.84
N ILE A 86 -8.86 10.44 -9.27
CA ILE A 86 -7.60 10.32 -10.02
C ILE A 86 -7.55 8.93 -10.67
N LEU A 87 -7.62 8.90 -12.00
CA LEU A 87 -7.53 7.66 -12.78
C LEU A 87 -6.07 7.25 -12.99
N SER A 88 -5.20 8.22 -13.26
CA SER A 88 -3.75 8.01 -13.36
C SER A 88 -2.97 9.29 -13.05
N GLY A 89 -1.70 9.13 -12.68
CA GLY A 89 -0.81 10.23 -12.31
C GLY A 89 -0.99 10.73 -10.88
N ASN A 90 -0.30 11.83 -10.55
CA ASN A 90 -0.21 12.41 -9.22
C ASN A 90 -0.49 13.92 -9.23
N VAL A 91 -1.14 14.40 -8.16
CA VAL A 91 -1.38 15.81 -7.87
C VAL A 91 -0.87 16.15 -6.48
N ASP A 92 -0.50 17.40 -6.28
CA ASP A 92 0.04 17.97 -5.07
C ASP A 92 -1.00 18.91 -4.44
N VAL A 93 -1.37 18.67 -3.18
CA VAL A 93 -2.28 19.51 -2.41
C VAL A 93 -1.46 20.54 -1.66
N CYS A 94 -1.66 21.81 -1.95
CA CYS A 94 -0.89 22.90 -1.37
C CYS A 94 -1.80 23.91 -0.69
N VAL A 95 -1.34 24.57 0.39
CA VAL A 95 -2.05 25.69 1.02
C VAL A 95 -1.22 26.97 0.94
N PRO A 96 -1.84 28.16 0.88
CA PRO A 96 -1.11 29.42 0.95
C PRO A 96 -0.19 29.46 2.18
N SER A 97 1.07 29.81 1.98
CA SER A 97 2.03 29.97 3.07
C SER A 97 1.63 31.13 3.98
N GLU A 98 1.75 30.96 5.31
CA GLU A 98 1.44 32.01 6.30
C GLU A 98 2.29 33.28 6.11
N ASN A 99 3.44 33.15 5.45
CA ASN A 99 4.36 34.26 5.17
C ASN A 99 4.06 35.01 3.85
N GLY A 100 2.95 34.70 3.18
CA GLY A 100 2.50 35.39 1.95
C GLY A 100 3.36 35.14 0.70
N LYS A 101 4.36 34.26 0.76
CA LYS A 101 5.20 33.87 -0.39
C LYS A 101 5.01 32.39 -0.73
N GLY A 102 4.20 32.13 -1.76
CA GLY A 102 4.04 30.82 -2.37
C GLY A 102 3.05 29.87 -1.67
N HIS A 103 2.98 28.65 -2.18
CA HIS A 103 2.16 27.57 -1.65
C HIS A 103 3.04 26.56 -0.90
N THR A 104 2.53 26.08 0.23
CA THR A 104 3.14 25.02 1.03
C THR A 104 2.51 23.69 0.64
N LEU A 105 3.31 22.75 0.14
CA LEU A 105 2.87 21.39 -0.14
C LEU A 105 2.48 20.69 1.17
N ILE A 106 1.24 20.22 1.25
CA ILE A 106 0.74 19.39 2.35
C ILE A 106 1.02 17.93 2.04
N CYS A 107 0.60 17.46 0.86
CA CYS A 107 0.70 16.06 0.45
C CYS A 107 0.56 15.89 -1.07
N SER A 108 0.84 14.69 -1.55
CA SER A 108 0.60 14.29 -2.93
C SER A 108 -0.44 13.17 -2.97
N LEU A 109 -1.44 13.30 -3.83
CA LEU A 109 -2.48 12.32 -4.09
C LEU A 109 -2.20 11.67 -5.45
N GLY A 110 -2.33 10.35 -5.55
CA GLY A 110 -2.17 9.64 -6.83
C GLY A 110 -3.40 8.87 -7.28
N ALA A 111 -3.28 8.15 -8.39
CA ALA A 111 -4.30 7.22 -8.92
C ALA A 111 -5.05 6.41 -7.84
N GLY A 112 -6.37 6.58 -7.74
CA GLY A 112 -7.21 5.97 -6.71
C GLY A 112 -7.60 6.82 -5.52
N ALA A 113 -6.95 7.97 -5.35
CA ALA A 113 -7.49 9.01 -4.49
C ALA A 113 -8.63 9.76 -5.19
N ALA A 114 -9.53 10.31 -4.39
CA ALA A 114 -10.53 11.27 -4.80
C ALA A 114 -10.45 12.50 -3.91
N PHE A 115 -10.79 13.66 -4.47
CA PHE A 115 -10.74 14.94 -3.77
C PHE A 115 -11.84 15.86 -4.30
N GLY A 116 -12.16 16.91 -3.56
CA GLY A 116 -13.16 17.89 -4.03
C GLY A 116 -14.55 17.69 -3.42
N GLU A 117 -14.70 16.84 -2.42
CA GLU A 117 -15.98 16.50 -1.78
C GLU A 117 -16.58 17.64 -0.97
N SER A 118 -15.79 18.64 -0.56
CA SER A 118 -16.33 19.75 0.22
C SER A 118 -17.30 20.65 -0.55
N ILE A 119 -17.47 20.43 -1.87
CA ILE A 119 -18.57 21.00 -2.67
C ILE A 119 -19.94 20.50 -2.19
N LEU A 120 -20.02 19.38 -1.46
CA LEU A 120 -21.28 18.91 -0.90
C LEU A 120 -21.85 19.90 0.13
N TYR A 121 -20.99 20.66 0.80
CA TYR A 121 -21.35 21.52 1.92
C TYR A 121 -21.17 23.02 1.65
N ASP A 122 -20.81 23.41 0.42
CA ASP A 122 -20.58 24.80 0.01
C ASP A 122 -19.53 25.54 0.87
N THR A 123 -18.52 24.81 1.32
CA THR A 123 -17.52 25.32 2.27
C THR A 123 -16.35 26.00 1.56
N PRO A 124 -15.86 27.17 2.03
CA PRO A 124 -14.74 27.86 1.43
C PRO A 124 -13.45 27.04 1.56
N ARG A 125 -12.63 27.04 0.50
CA ARG A 125 -11.45 26.17 0.40
C ARG A 125 -10.17 26.99 0.33
N ASN A 126 -9.20 26.64 1.19
CA ASN A 126 -7.89 27.28 1.27
C ASN A 126 -6.76 26.40 0.71
N ALA A 127 -7.08 25.34 -0.05
CA ALA A 127 -6.10 24.45 -0.67
C ALA A 127 -6.19 24.52 -2.21
N THR A 128 -5.01 24.47 -2.83
CA THR A 128 -4.74 24.55 -4.26
C THR A 128 -4.15 23.23 -4.71
N ILE A 129 -4.67 22.65 -5.78
CA ILE A 129 -4.15 21.39 -6.35
C ILE A 129 -3.21 21.72 -7.50
N ILE A 130 -2.05 21.09 -7.56
CA ILE A 130 -1.07 21.27 -8.64
C ILE A 130 -0.71 19.90 -9.20
N THR A 131 -0.81 19.67 -10.50
CA THR A 131 -0.45 18.37 -11.09
C THR A 131 1.06 18.14 -11.01
N SER A 132 1.52 17.10 -10.31
CA SER A 132 2.95 16.80 -10.17
C SER A 132 3.47 15.83 -11.26
N SER A 133 2.56 15.18 -11.98
CA SER A 133 2.79 14.48 -13.25
C SER A 133 1.71 14.86 -14.28
N SER A 134 1.75 14.27 -15.48
CA SER A 134 0.54 14.21 -16.31
C SER A 134 -0.50 13.36 -15.58
N VAL A 135 -1.75 13.82 -15.53
CA VAL A 135 -2.83 13.18 -14.77
C VAL A 135 -4.08 13.00 -15.63
N MET A 136 -4.73 11.86 -15.43
CA MET A 136 -6.07 11.60 -15.95
C MET A 136 -7.05 11.66 -14.79
N LEU A 137 -8.07 12.51 -14.89
CA LEU A 137 -9.06 12.74 -13.86
C LEU A 137 -10.47 12.42 -14.37
N LEU A 138 -11.29 11.90 -13.47
CA LEU A 138 -12.73 11.86 -13.63
C LEU A 138 -13.33 13.03 -12.84
N ARG A 139 -13.94 14.00 -13.52
CA ARG A 139 -14.55 15.18 -12.91
C ARG A 139 -16.05 15.02 -12.79
N VAL A 140 -16.64 15.37 -11.65
CA VAL A 140 -18.10 15.46 -11.48
C VAL A 140 -18.45 16.86 -10.99
N GLU A 141 -19.43 17.49 -11.62
CA GLU A 141 -19.90 18.81 -11.23
C GLU A 141 -20.62 18.76 -9.88
N GLN A 142 -20.55 19.84 -9.11
CA GLN A 142 -21.17 19.92 -7.78
C GLN A 142 -22.64 19.51 -7.74
N LYS A 143 -23.46 19.98 -8.69
CA LYS A 143 -24.91 19.66 -8.74
C LYS A 143 -25.14 18.15 -8.84
N ASP A 144 -24.36 17.47 -9.68
CA ASP A 144 -24.50 16.06 -9.97
C ASP A 144 -23.89 15.21 -8.85
N PHE A 145 -22.79 15.68 -8.27
CA PHE A 145 -22.19 15.06 -7.10
C PHE A 145 -23.11 15.08 -5.87
N LYS A 146 -23.86 16.18 -5.66
CA LYS A 146 -24.90 16.24 -4.62
C LYS A 146 -25.99 15.18 -4.84
N ILE A 147 -26.45 15.00 -6.08
CA ILE A 147 -27.44 13.97 -6.44
C ILE A 147 -26.89 12.56 -6.17
N LEU A 148 -25.65 12.29 -6.59
CA LEU A 148 -24.96 11.02 -6.35
C LEU A 148 -24.84 10.72 -4.86
N TRP A 149 -24.46 11.72 -4.06
CA TRP A 149 -24.34 11.60 -2.60
C TRP A 149 -25.67 11.26 -1.92
N GLU A 150 -26.74 11.99 -2.25
CA GLU A 150 -28.06 11.76 -1.64
C GLU A 150 -28.60 10.35 -1.92
N ARG A 151 -28.40 9.85 -3.15
CA ARG A 151 -28.91 8.54 -3.58
C ARG A 151 -28.07 7.36 -3.09
N ASN A 152 -26.78 7.58 -2.81
CA ASN A 152 -25.82 6.50 -2.55
C ASN A 152 -25.00 6.72 -1.29
N LYS A 153 -25.55 7.44 -0.31
CA LYS A 153 -24.84 7.82 0.92
C LYS A 153 -24.14 6.63 1.59
N GLN A 154 -24.79 5.46 1.63
CA GLN A 154 -24.22 4.24 2.20
C GLN A 154 -22.97 3.70 1.47
N TYR A 155 -22.87 3.91 0.15
CA TYR A 155 -21.74 3.48 -0.68
C TYR A 155 -20.63 4.54 -0.72
N LEU A 156 -21.01 5.81 -0.64
CA LEU A 156 -20.07 6.93 -0.68
C LEU A 156 -19.50 7.29 0.70
N HIS A 157 -20.13 6.89 1.81
CA HIS A 157 -19.62 7.19 3.15
C HIS A 157 -18.20 6.66 3.37
N GLY A 158 -17.86 5.44 2.93
CA GLY A 158 -16.49 4.91 3.02
C GLY A 158 -15.46 5.59 2.11
N VAL A 159 -15.92 6.33 1.11
CA VAL A 159 -15.11 6.98 0.05
C VAL A 159 -14.94 8.49 0.30
N ILE A 160 -15.93 9.14 0.92
CA ILE A 160 -16.05 10.60 1.09
C ILE A 160 -15.78 11.06 2.54
N THR A 161 -15.57 10.15 3.49
CA THR A 161 -15.23 10.53 4.88
C THR A 161 -13.75 10.96 5.03
N SER A 162 -13.25 11.76 4.08
CA SER A 162 -11.91 12.34 4.11
C SER A 162 -11.88 13.86 4.31
N LEU A 163 -12.93 14.63 3.96
CA LEU A 163 -12.94 16.10 4.22
C LEU A 163 -14.28 16.70 4.73
N SER A 164 -15.36 15.94 4.90
CA SER A 164 -16.66 16.50 5.39
C SER A 164 -16.68 16.84 6.89
N GLN A 165 -15.76 16.28 7.67
CA GLN A 165 -15.60 16.59 9.09
C GLN A 165 -14.75 17.84 9.36
N LEU A 166 -14.21 18.50 8.32
CA LEU A 166 -13.42 19.74 8.43
C LEU A 166 -14.22 21.01 8.65
N THR A 167 -15.47 21.04 8.23
CA THR A 167 -16.14 22.32 7.94
C THR A 167 -17.33 22.60 8.84
N ASN A 168 -17.91 21.58 9.47
CA ASN A 168 -18.86 21.76 10.57
C ASN A 168 -18.18 22.21 11.89
N THR A 169 -16.87 22.48 11.87
CA THR A 169 -16.10 22.92 13.03
C THR A 169 -15.70 24.40 13.01
N LEU A 170 -16.33 25.19 12.13
CA LEU A 170 -16.05 26.63 11.96
C LEU A 170 -17.07 27.57 12.62
N ASP A 171 -17.88 27.10 13.58
CA ASP A 171 -18.66 27.99 14.45
C ASP A 171 -18.01 28.10 15.85
N PRO A 172 -17.34 29.24 16.18
CA PRO A 172 -16.64 29.42 17.44
C PRO A 172 -17.56 29.41 18.67
N LYS A 173 -18.89 29.53 18.48
CA LYS A 173 -19.84 29.72 19.59
C LYS A 173 -20.40 28.43 20.19
N ARG A 174 -20.11 27.25 19.63
CA ARG A 174 -20.62 25.95 20.14
C ARG A 174 -19.59 25.02 20.80
N ARG A 175 -18.32 25.42 20.96
CA ARG A 175 -17.23 24.53 21.42
C ARG A 175 -16.50 24.97 22.70
N ALA A 176 -17.25 25.33 23.73
CA ALA A 176 -16.67 25.47 25.08
C ALA A 176 -17.08 24.35 26.05
N SER A 177 -17.85 23.34 25.63
CA SER A 177 -18.41 22.34 26.56
C SER A 177 -18.26 20.86 26.18
N GLU A 178 -17.61 20.49 25.07
CA GLU A 178 -17.53 19.06 24.67
C GLU A 178 -16.16 18.59 24.15
N PHE A 179 -15.06 19.22 24.55
CA PHE A 179 -13.75 18.59 24.42
C PHE A 179 -13.15 18.44 25.81
N ASP A 180 -13.46 17.30 26.45
CA ASP A 180 -12.86 16.89 27.71
C ASP A 180 -11.56 16.11 27.40
N PRO A 181 -10.38 16.63 27.77
CA PRO A 181 -9.11 15.93 27.62
C PRO A 181 -9.06 14.58 28.36
N SER A 182 -10.02 14.30 29.26
CA SER A 182 -10.15 13.01 29.93
C SER A 182 -10.81 11.89 29.10
N LEU A 183 -11.39 12.21 27.93
CA LEU A 183 -11.97 11.23 26.99
C LEU A 183 -10.95 10.60 26.02
N ILE A 184 -9.66 10.97 26.12
CA ILE A 184 -8.57 10.15 25.55
C ILE A 184 -8.63 8.80 26.28
N PRO A 185 -8.92 7.68 25.61
CA PRO A 185 -8.97 6.39 26.29
C PRO A 185 -7.63 6.15 26.98
N GLN A 186 -7.62 6.16 28.31
CA GLN A 186 -6.50 5.63 29.06
C GLN A 186 -6.36 4.18 28.63
N VAL A 187 -5.26 3.89 27.94
CA VAL A 187 -4.94 2.57 27.41
C VAL A 187 -4.98 1.56 28.55
N ALA A 188 -6.08 0.80 28.61
CA ALA A 188 -6.24 -0.28 29.56
C ALA A 188 -5.34 -1.46 29.14
N ASN A 189 -4.16 -1.46 29.73
CA ASN A 189 -3.34 -2.58 30.20
C ASN A 189 -3.26 -3.90 29.38
N THR A 190 -2.07 -4.08 28.81
CA THR A 190 -1.11 -5.19 29.09
C THR A 190 -1.52 -6.63 28.77
N LYS A 191 -1.09 -7.09 27.58
CA LYS A 191 -0.52 -8.43 27.37
C LYS A 191 0.46 -8.51 26.17
N PHE A 192 0.41 -7.54 25.25
CA PHE A 192 1.32 -7.41 24.09
C PHE A 192 2.71 -6.79 24.40
N LEU A 193 3.05 -6.53 25.67
CA LEU A 193 4.12 -5.61 26.07
C LEU A 193 5.41 -6.26 26.59
N LYS A 194 5.60 -7.59 26.45
CA LYS A 194 6.88 -8.22 26.88
C LYS A 194 7.92 -8.26 25.76
N ASP A 195 7.50 -8.51 24.53
CA ASP A 195 8.38 -8.54 23.36
C ASP A 195 7.83 -7.56 22.32
N ASP A 196 8.71 -6.78 21.68
CA ASP A 196 8.34 -5.90 20.58
C ASP A 196 8.07 -6.77 19.34
N PRO A 197 6.80 -7.02 18.95
CA PRO A 197 6.50 -7.85 17.80
C PRO A 197 7.10 -7.24 16.53
N THR A 198 7.37 -5.93 16.47
CA THR A 198 8.04 -5.34 15.31
C THR A 198 9.51 -5.76 15.15
N ARG A 199 10.10 -6.46 16.15
CA ARG A 199 11.50 -6.89 16.15
C ARG A 199 11.72 -8.40 16.13
N ASN A 200 10.78 -9.19 16.65
CA ASN A 200 10.90 -10.66 16.59
C ASN A 200 10.04 -11.22 15.46
N PRO A 201 10.60 -11.60 14.30
CA PRO A 201 9.84 -12.06 13.14
C PRO A 201 9.11 -13.41 13.36
N ALA A 202 9.36 -14.08 14.49
CA ALA A 202 8.66 -15.29 14.90
C ALA A 202 7.32 -15.04 15.60
N LEU A 203 7.05 -13.81 16.03
CA LEU A 203 5.81 -13.43 16.70
C LEU A 203 4.77 -12.89 15.71
N PRO A 204 3.47 -12.99 16.01
CA PRO A 204 2.44 -12.33 15.23
C PRO A 204 2.59 -10.79 15.24
N ILE A 205 2.30 -10.15 14.11
CA ILE A 205 2.31 -8.68 13.97
C ILE A 205 0.99 -8.09 14.47
N VAL A 206 -0.09 -8.86 14.36
CA VAL A 206 -1.45 -8.46 14.74
C VAL A 206 -1.94 -9.25 15.95
N PRO A 207 -2.82 -8.67 16.79
CA PRO A 207 -3.38 -9.35 17.96
C PRO A 207 -4.35 -10.47 17.61
N ASN A 208 -5.03 -10.34 16.48
CA ASN A 208 -6.03 -11.30 16.02
C ASN A 208 -5.77 -11.62 14.55
N THR A 209 -5.75 -12.91 14.23
CA THR A 209 -5.65 -13.41 12.85
C THR A 209 -6.88 -12.96 12.04
N SER A 210 -6.67 -12.52 10.80
CA SER A 210 -7.79 -12.15 9.92
C SER A 210 -8.64 -13.36 9.54
N ILE A 211 -9.94 -13.15 9.27
CA ILE A 211 -10.86 -14.22 8.85
C ILE A 211 -10.32 -14.96 7.62
N ARG A 212 -9.72 -14.24 6.67
CA ARG A 212 -9.14 -14.81 5.45
C ARG A 212 -7.99 -15.77 5.77
N ILE A 213 -7.07 -15.37 6.64
CA ILE A 213 -5.91 -16.20 7.01
C ILE A 213 -6.32 -17.34 7.97
N GLN A 214 -7.28 -17.12 8.86
CA GLN A 214 -7.89 -18.17 9.67
C GLN A 214 -8.54 -19.25 8.79
N HIS A 215 -9.32 -18.84 7.79
CA HIS A 215 -9.94 -19.74 6.83
C HIS A 215 -8.90 -20.52 6.02
N ALA A 216 -7.86 -19.84 5.53
CA ALA A 216 -6.75 -20.48 4.83
C ALA A 216 -6.07 -21.55 5.71
N ALA A 217 -5.79 -21.21 6.97
CA ALA A 217 -5.19 -22.15 7.92
C ALA A 217 -6.09 -23.36 8.20
N TYR A 218 -7.40 -23.13 8.37
CA TYR A 218 -8.38 -24.19 8.56
C TYR A 218 -8.41 -25.17 7.38
N VAL A 219 -8.53 -24.66 6.15
CA VAL A 219 -8.54 -25.48 4.93
C VAL A 219 -7.24 -26.29 4.80
N LEU A 220 -6.09 -25.63 4.96
CA LEU A 220 -4.79 -26.31 4.89
C LEU A 220 -4.66 -27.40 5.97
N ARG A 221 -5.01 -27.09 7.22
CA ARG A 221 -4.96 -28.05 8.33
C ARG A 221 -5.85 -29.26 8.05
N THR A 222 -7.09 -29.04 7.60
CA THR A 222 -8.05 -30.11 7.26
C THR A 222 -7.53 -30.97 6.12
N CYS A 223 -7.00 -30.38 5.04
CA CYS A 223 -6.42 -31.12 3.93
C CYS A 223 -5.16 -31.90 4.34
N ILE A 224 -4.30 -31.36 5.20
CA ILE A 224 -3.14 -32.08 5.74
C ILE A 224 -3.58 -33.28 6.59
N LEU A 225 -4.55 -33.10 7.50
CA LEU A 225 -5.08 -34.19 8.32
C LEU A 225 -5.74 -35.31 7.50
N SER A 226 -6.35 -34.96 6.35
CA SER A 226 -6.98 -35.93 5.45
C SER A 226 -5.96 -36.63 4.54
N LYS A 227 -5.12 -35.88 3.83
CA LYS A 227 -4.23 -36.40 2.76
C LYS A 227 -2.85 -36.84 3.26
N ALA A 228 -2.37 -36.25 4.36
CA ALA A 228 -1.03 -36.49 4.89
C ALA A 228 -1.02 -36.49 6.44
N PRO A 229 -1.83 -37.33 7.11
CA PRO A 229 -2.00 -37.32 8.56
C PRO A 229 -0.69 -37.51 9.34
N GLN A 230 0.32 -38.14 8.74
CA GLN A 230 1.64 -38.34 9.33
C GLN A 230 2.44 -37.04 9.56
N MET A 231 2.06 -35.93 8.91
CA MET A 231 2.77 -34.65 9.05
C MET A 231 2.54 -34.00 10.41
N ILE A 232 1.31 -34.09 10.94
CA ILE A 232 0.92 -33.53 12.24
C ILE A 232 1.02 -34.64 13.29
N ARG A 233 2.06 -34.58 14.11
CA ARG A 233 2.29 -35.59 15.15
C ARG A 233 3.17 -35.09 16.28
N ASP A 234 3.18 -35.84 17.36
CA ASP A 234 4.11 -35.61 18.47
C ASP A 234 5.54 -35.92 18.02
N ARG A 235 6.45 -34.98 18.30
CA ARG A 235 7.88 -35.13 18.00
C ARG A 235 8.70 -34.89 19.26
N LYS A 236 9.71 -35.74 19.49
CA LYS A 236 10.63 -35.62 20.63
C LYS A 236 11.94 -35.01 20.15
N TYR A 237 12.38 -33.92 20.79
CA TYR A 237 13.64 -33.24 20.50
C TYR A 237 14.26 -32.73 21.79
N HIS A 238 15.57 -32.97 21.99
CA HIS A 238 16.29 -32.68 23.24
C HIS A 238 15.50 -33.04 24.52
N LEU A 239 14.93 -34.25 24.55
CA LEU A 239 14.11 -34.77 25.67
C LEU A 239 12.78 -34.04 25.93
N LYS A 240 12.44 -32.99 25.18
CA LYS A 240 11.14 -32.32 25.20
C LYS A 240 10.22 -32.92 24.14
N ILE A 241 8.94 -33.10 24.48
CA ILE A 241 7.90 -33.54 23.54
C ILE A 241 7.18 -32.29 23.03
N HIS A 242 7.19 -32.11 21.71
CA HIS A 242 6.42 -31.11 20.99
C HIS A 242 5.19 -31.79 20.41
N ARG A 243 4.03 -31.50 20.98
CA ARG A 243 2.76 -32.11 20.57
C ARG A 243 2.22 -31.50 19.29
N SER A 244 1.55 -32.34 18.49
CA SER A 244 0.76 -31.96 17.30
C SER A 244 1.50 -30.98 16.37
N CYS A 245 2.77 -31.25 16.07
CA CYS A 245 3.60 -30.33 15.32
C CYS A 245 3.98 -30.84 13.93
N LEU A 246 4.21 -29.90 13.02
CA LEU A 246 4.69 -30.09 11.66
C LEU A 246 6.16 -29.69 11.57
N VAL A 247 6.86 -30.18 10.55
CA VAL A 247 8.23 -29.76 10.22
C VAL A 247 8.20 -28.79 9.04
N GLY A 248 8.91 -27.66 9.15
CA GLY A 248 8.93 -26.61 8.13
C GLY A 248 9.25 -27.13 6.71
N SER A 249 10.26 -27.98 6.56
CA SER A 249 10.59 -28.56 5.24
C SER A 249 9.51 -29.49 4.70
N GLU A 250 8.86 -30.29 5.56
CA GLU A 250 7.73 -31.15 5.18
C GLU A 250 6.51 -30.32 4.77
N MET A 251 6.28 -29.18 5.42
CA MET A 251 5.20 -28.23 5.07
C MET A 251 5.43 -27.59 3.70
N VAL A 252 6.67 -27.22 3.39
CA VAL A 252 7.05 -26.70 2.06
C VAL A 252 6.85 -27.78 1.00
N ASP A 253 7.35 -29.00 1.25
CA ASP A 253 7.17 -30.12 0.33
C ASP A 253 5.69 -30.36 0.04
N TRP A 254 4.87 -30.46 1.07
CA TRP A 254 3.44 -30.73 0.90
C TRP A 254 2.73 -29.67 0.07
N LEU A 255 3.00 -28.38 0.33
CA LEU A 255 2.37 -27.26 -0.37
C LEU A 255 2.72 -27.23 -1.86
N ILE A 256 3.98 -27.50 -2.21
CA ILE A 256 4.43 -27.60 -3.61
C ILE A 256 3.71 -28.75 -4.34
N HIS A 257 3.49 -29.89 -3.67
CA HIS A 257 2.79 -31.02 -4.29
C HIS A 257 1.27 -30.78 -4.43
N GLN A 258 0.68 -29.82 -3.72
CA GLN A 258 -0.77 -29.56 -3.80
C GLN A 258 -1.18 -28.79 -5.06
N SER A 259 -0.32 -27.92 -5.59
CA SER A 259 -0.70 -27.04 -6.68
C SER A 259 0.49 -26.62 -7.56
N PRO A 260 0.33 -26.65 -8.90
CA PRO A 260 1.39 -26.24 -9.83
C PRO A 260 1.70 -24.74 -9.80
N ILE A 261 0.87 -23.90 -9.15
CA ILE A 261 1.11 -22.46 -9.00
C ILE A 261 2.26 -22.13 -8.03
N VAL A 262 2.69 -23.11 -7.23
CA VAL A 262 3.81 -22.98 -6.29
C VAL A 262 5.07 -23.45 -7.00
N HIS A 263 5.74 -22.51 -7.67
CA HIS A 263 6.84 -22.79 -8.59
C HIS A 263 8.19 -23.02 -7.88
N SER A 264 8.30 -22.62 -6.61
CA SER A 264 9.56 -22.72 -5.86
C SER A 264 9.35 -22.94 -4.36
N ARG A 265 10.41 -23.44 -3.70
CA ARG A 265 10.46 -23.56 -2.24
C ARG A 265 10.41 -22.21 -1.54
N SER A 266 11.01 -21.17 -2.14
CA SER A 266 10.97 -19.80 -1.61
C SER A 266 9.55 -19.27 -1.58
N GLN A 267 8.79 -19.43 -2.67
CA GLN A 267 7.39 -19.01 -2.73
C GLN A 267 6.54 -19.72 -1.67
N ALA A 268 6.78 -21.03 -1.45
CA ALA A 268 6.11 -21.77 -0.37
C ALA A 268 6.47 -21.23 1.02
N VAL A 269 7.74 -20.84 1.26
CA VAL A 269 8.17 -20.19 2.50
C VAL A 269 7.43 -18.87 2.71
N ASP A 270 7.28 -18.04 1.68
CA ASP A 270 6.56 -16.77 1.73
C ASP A 270 5.09 -16.98 2.13
N MET A 271 4.44 -17.97 1.53
CA MET A 271 3.05 -18.34 1.81
C MET A 271 2.85 -18.82 3.25
N TRP A 272 3.76 -19.66 3.76
CA TRP A 272 3.72 -20.10 5.16
C TRP A 272 4.08 -18.98 6.14
N GLN A 273 4.95 -18.06 5.74
CA GLN A 273 5.27 -16.86 6.51
C GLN A 273 4.03 -15.97 6.70
N ALA A 274 3.16 -15.87 5.69
CA ALA A 274 1.88 -15.13 5.81
C ALA A 274 0.95 -15.70 6.90
N LEU A 275 0.90 -17.03 7.05
CA LEU A 275 0.14 -17.68 8.12
C LEU A 275 0.80 -17.47 9.49
N LEU A 276 2.13 -17.45 9.54
CA LEU A 276 2.89 -17.27 10.78
C LEU A 276 2.77 -15.84 11.32
N GLU A 277 2.87 -14.83 10.45
CA GLU A 277 2.84 -13.42 10.88
C GLU A 277 1.49 -12.97 11.42
N GLU A 278 0.38 -13.61 11.03
CA GLU A 278 -0.94 -13.35 11.60
C GLU A 278 -1.28 -14.30 12.76
N GLY A 279 -0.38 -15.22 13.11
CA GLY A 279 -0.56 -16.14 14.22
C GLY A 279 -1.55 -17.28 13.95
N ALA A 280 -1.73 -17.67 12.68
CA ALA A 280 -2.51 -18.87 12.34
C ALA A 280 -1.69 -20.16 12.44
N ILE A 281 -0.37 -20.03 12.30
CA ILE A 281 0.62 -21.01 12.73
C ILE A 281 1.64 -20.33 13.63
N ALA A 282 2.32 -21.10 14.47
CA ALA A 282 3.40 -20.60 15.32
C ALA A 282 4.59 -21.56 15.30
N HIS A 283 5.79 -21.00 15.36
CA HIS A 283 6.99 -21.77 15.70
C HIS A 283 6.90 -22.20 17.16
N VAL A 284 7.14 -23.47 17.47
CA VAL A 284 6.89 -24.03 18.82
C VAL A 284 7.72 -23.40 19.94
N SER A 285 8.81 -22.71 19.62
CA SER A 285 9.61 -21.93 20.59
C SER A 285 9.49 -20.42 20.40
N GLN A 286 8.77 -19.94 19.37
CA GLN A 286 8.63 -18.50 19.05
C GLN A 286 9.96 -17.77 18.79
N GLU A 287 10.99 -18.50 18.35
CA GLU A 287 12.32 -17.95 18.04
C GLU A 287 12.59 -17.76 16.54
N HIS A 288 11.78 -18.37 15.68
CA HIS A 288 12.03 -18.37 14.24
C HIS A 288 10.79 -17.94 13.46
N TYR A 289 11.03 -17.02 12.53
CA TYR A 289 10.19 -16.85 11.35
C TYR A 289 10.16 -18.16 10.55
N PHE A 290 9.23 -18.27 9.60
CA PHE A 290 9.06 -19.50 8.85
C PHE A 290 10.30 -19.82 8.02
N LYS A 291 10.81 -21.03 8.19
CA LYS A 291 12.03 -21.53 7.55
C LYS A 291 11.79 -22.93 7.01
N ASP A 292 12.21 -23.14 5.77
CA ASP A 292 12.34 -24.45 5.13
C ASP A 292 13.51 -25.23 5.75
N LYS A 293 13.32 -25.69 6.98
CA LYS A 293 14.31 -26.43 7.79
C LYS A 293 13.59 -27.44 8.68
N TYR A 294 14.39 -28.26 9.36
CA TYR A 294 13.92 -29.15 10.43
C TYR A 294 13.58 -28.36 11.71
N LEU A 295 12.57 -27.50 11.62
CA LEU A 295 12.02 -26.69 12.71
C LEU A 295 10.54 -27.00 12.86
N PHE A 296 10.03 -26.92 14.08
CA PHE A 296 8.66 -27.34 14.38
C PHE A 296 7.69 -26.17 14.42
N TYR A 297 6.56 -26.34 13.74
CA TYR A 297 5.46 -25.39 13.70
C TYR A 297 4.16 -26.07 14.12
N ARG A 298 3.17 -25.28 14.54
CA ARG A 298 1.86 -25.77 14.98
C ARG A 298 0.77 -24.83 14.48
N PHE A 299 -0.39 -25.38 14.11
CA PHE A 299 -1.59 -24.58 13.85
C PHE A 299 -2.21 -24.05 15.13
N SER A 300 -2.70 -22.82 15.09
CA SER A 300 -3.41 -22.20 16.19
C SER A 300 -4.74 -22.95 16.43
N GLY A 301 -4.85 -23.59 17.60
CA GLY A 301 -5.93 -24.52 17.96
C GLY A 301 -5.44 -25.92 18.35
N ASP A 302 -4.27 -26.34 17.87
CA ASP A 302 -3.70 -27.66 18.19
C ASP A 302 -2.90 -27.69 19.50
N GLU A 303 -2.88 -26.58 20.26
CA GLU A 303 -2.03 -26.44 21.46
C GLU A 303 -2.52 -27.29 22.63
N ASP A 304 -3.84 -27.31 22.85
CA ASP A 304 -4.47 -27.87 24.06
C ASP A 304 -5.61 -28.86 23.76
N GLU A 305 -5.90 -29.14 22.48
CA GLU A 305 -6.99 -30.03 22.07
C GLU A 305 -6.48 -31.40 21.58
N THR A 306 -7.23 -32.45 21.88
CA THR A 306 -7.08 -33.73 21.17
C THR A 306 -7.33 -33.49 19.69
N LEU A 307 -6.39 -33.89 18.82
CA LEU A 307 -6.55 -33.73 17.37
C LEU A 307 -7.84 -34.42 16.89
N ILE A 308 -8.87 -33.61 16.64
CA ILE A 308 -10.13 -34.06 16.06
C ILE A 308 -9.90 -34.21 14.55
N ARG A 309 -10.15 -35.41 14.03
CA ARG A 309 -10.12 -35.64 12.59
C ARG A 309 -11.37 -35.03 11.96
N PRO A 310 -11.22 -34.24 10.89
CA PRO A 310 -12.34 -33.62 10.20
C PRO A 310 -13.29 -34.70 9.65
N GLY A 311 -14.60 -34.42 9.65
CA GLY A 311 -15.61 -35.31 9.07
C GLY A 311 -15.51 -35.37 7.54
N ASN A 312 -16.07 -36.41 6.91
CA ASN A 312 -16.00 -36.57 5.44
C ASN A 312 -16.58 -35.37 4.67
N VAL A 313 -17.61 -34.71 5.22
CA VAL A 313 -18.22 -33.51 4.62
C VAL A 313 -17.22 -32.35 4.63
N GLU A 314 -16.61 -32.07 5.78
CA GLU A 314 -15.62 -31.00 5.95
C GLU A 314 -14.38 -31.24 5.08
N GLN A 315 -13.93 -32.49 4.97
CA GLN A 315 -12.81 -32.87 4.12
C GLN A 315 -13.09 -32.55 2.65
N ASN A 316 -14.26 -32.95 2.13
CA ASN A 316 -14.64 -32.68 0.75
C ASN A 316 -14.79 -31.18 0.47
N GLU A 317 -15.36 -30.43 1.41
CA GLU A 317 -15.52 -28.97 1.28
C GLU A 317 -14.17 -28.25 1.25
N CYS A 318 -13.27 -28.56 2.19
CA CYS A 318 -11.94 -27.96 2.22
C CYS A 318 -11.12 -28.36 1.00
N GLU A 319 -11.25 -29.59 0.50
CA GLU A 319 -10.57 -30.01 -0.72
C GLU A 319 -10.98 -29.20 -1.95
N GLN A 320 -12.26 -28.82 -2.06
CA GLN A 320 -12.75 -27.96 -3.14
C GLN A 320 -12.21 -26.52 -3.03
N GLN A 321 -12.01 -26.02 -1.81
CA GLN A 321 -11.54 -24.65 -1.54
C GLN A 321 -10.01 -24.51 -1.56
N LEU A 322 -9.26 -25.64 -1.55
CA LEU A 322 -7.82 -25.65 -1.41
C LEU A 322 -7.10 -24.82 -2.49
N ALA A 323 -7.57 -24.88 -3.74
CA ALA A 323 -6.95 -24.13 -4.84
C ALA A 323 -7.06 -22.61 -4.64
N ASP A 324 -8.22 -22.11 -4.21
CA ASP A 324 -8.46 -20.68 -3.97
C ASP A 324 -7.67 -20.18 -2.75
N VAL A 325 -7.54 -21.02 -1.71
CA VAL A 325 -6.70 -20.74 -0.55
C VAL A 325 -5.22 -20.64 -0.93
N ILE A 326 -4.73 -21.58 -1.75
CA ILE A 326 -3.35 -21.53 -2.26
C ILE A 326 -3.12 -20.26 -3.10
N LEU A 327 -4.06 -19.89 -3.97
CA LEU A 327 -3.96 -18.66 -4.75
C LEU A 327 -3.92 -17.42 -3.85
N THR A 328 -4.78 -17.37 -2.84
CA THR A 328 -4.82 -16.28 -1.85
C THR A 328 -3.48 -16.16 -1.12
N LEU A 329 -2.91 -17.28 -0.65
CA LEU A 329 -1.62 -17.29 0.02
C LEU A 329 -0.47 -16.89 -0.90
N ALA A 330 -0.50 -17.31 -2.17
CA ALA A 330 0.49 -16.91 -3.16
C ALA A 330 0.47 -15.39 -3.43
N GLN A 331 -0.69 -14.74 -3.30
CA GLN A 331 -0.83 -13.28 -3.43
C GLN A 331 -0.32 -12.51 -2.21
N VAL A 332 -0.51 -13.04 -0.99
CA VAL A 332 -0.10 -12.34 0.25
C VAL A 332 1.31 -12.70 0.73
N GLY A 333 1.90 -13.77 0.19
CA GLY A 333 3.22 -14.28 0.57
C GLY A 333 4.35 -13.26 0.40
N PRO A 334 4.54 -12.65 -0.78
CA PRO A 334 5.63 -11.69 -1.02
C PRO A 334 5.62 -10.52 -0.02
N ASP A 335 4.43 -9.96 0.22
CA ASP A 335 4.16 -8.93 1.22
C ASP A 335 4.55 -9.36 2.65
N ALA A 336 4.24 -10.61 3.02
CA ALA A 336 4.60 -11.17 4.32
C ALA A 336 6.11 -11.39 4.45
N MET A 337 6.77 -11.82 3.36
CA MET A 337 8.22 -11.97 3.29
C MET A 337 8.93 -10.62 3.44
N LEU A 338 8.46 -9.58 2.74
CA LEU A 338 8.94 -8.21 2.89
C LEU A 338 8.91 -7.75 4.35
N ARG A 339 7.76 -7.91 5.02
CA ARG A 339 7.61 -7.54 6.44
C ARG A 339 8.53 -8.34 7.34
N MET A 340 8.66 -9.64 7.09
CA MET A 340 9.57 -10.51 7.85
C MET A 340 11.02 -10.02 7.75
N ILE A 341 11.50 -9.74 6.54
CA ILE A 341 12.86 -9.25 6.30
C ILE A 341 13.07 -7.89 6.96
N LEU A 342 12.09 -6.97 6.85
CA LEU A 342 12.21 -5.63 7.43
C LEU A 342 12.22 -5.63 8.97
N ARG A 343 11.68 -6.67 9.61
CA ARG A 343 11.76 -6.89 11.07
C ARG A 343 13.15 -7.36 11.52
N LYS A 344 14.01 -7.83 10.60
CA LYS A 344 15.43 -8.10 10.90
C LYS A 344 16.18 -6.78 11.16
N PRO A 345 17.13 -6.76 12.11
CA PRO A 345 18.07 -5.64 12.25
C PRO A 345 18.81 -5.37 10.92
N ARG A 346 19.06 -4.09 10.62
CA ARG A 346 19.69 -3.66 9.35
C ARG A 346 20.99 -4.40 9.02
N HIS A 347 21.80 -4.70 10.05
CA HIS A 347 23.09 -5.37 9.90
C HIS A 347 22.99 -6.90 9.73
N GLU A 348 21.81 -7.49 9.96
CA GLU A 348 21.54 -8.92 9.77
C GLU A 348 20.87 -9.22 8.43
N ARG A 349 20.51 -8.19 7.64
CA ARG A 349 19.92 -8.36 6.31
C ARG A 349 21.00 -8.83 5.32
N THR A 350 20.75 -9.94 4.65
CA THR A 350 21.62 -10.48 3.60
C THR A 350 21.50 -9.67 2.30
N ILE A 351 22.34 -9.98 1.31
CA ILE A 351 22.21 -9.37 -0.03
C ILE A 351 20.87 -9.75 -0.66
N ASP A 352 20.48 -11.03 -0.58
CA ASP A 352 19.19 -11.53 -1.06
C ASP A 352 18.02 -10.82 -0.36
N ASP A 353 18.13 -10.56 0.95
CA ASP A 353 17.14 -9.79 1.70
C ASP A 353 16.96 -8.38 1.13
N LEU A 354 18.06 -7.70 0.78
CA LEU A 354 18.04 -6.36 0.20
C LEU A 354 17.48 -6.34 -1.22
N GLU A 355 17.73 -7.39 -2.00
CA GLU A 355 17.16 -7.58 -3.34
C GLU A 355 15.65 -7.77 -3.26
N ILE A 356 15.16 -8.63 -2.36
CA ILE A 356 13.72 -8.80 -2.13
C ILE A 356 13.07 -7.48 -1.71
N ILE A 357 13.66 -6.75 -0.76
CA ILE A 357 13.13 -5.43 -0.39
C ILE A 357 13.09 -4.52 -1.61
N TYR A 358 14.19 -4.42 -2.37
CA TYR A 358 14.27 -3.56 -3.55
C TYR A 358 13.19 -3.86 -4.59
N ASP A 359 12.99 -5.14 -4.92
CA ASP A 359 11.98 -5.57 -5.88
C ASP A 359 10.58 -5.15 -5.43
N GLU A 360 10.26 -5.30 -4.14
CA GLU A 360 8.99 -4.84 -3.58
C GLU A 360 8.84 -3.31 -3.60
N LEU A 361 9.91 -2.54 -3.37
CA LEU A 361 9.87 -1.08 -3.49
C LEU A 361 9.57 -0.59 -4.92
N LEU A 362 9.75 -1.43 -5.95
CA LEU A 362 9.35 -1.08 -7.31
C LEU A 362 7.83 -1.01 -7.45
N HIS A 363 7.09 -1.77 -6.64
CA HIS A 363 5.63 -1.85 -6.66
C HIS A 363 4.96 -0.82 -5.73
N VAL A 364 5.70 -0.21 -4.80
CA VAL A 364 5.19 0.83 -3.90
C VAL A 364 5.01 2.16 -4.64
N LYS A 365 3.74 2.55 -4.83
CA LYS A 365 3.36 3.74 -5.59
C LYS A 365 3.93 5.05 -5.04
N ALA A 366 3.96 5.24 -3.71
CA ALA A 366 4.61 6.39 -3.07
C ALA A 366 6.07 6.56 -3.52
N LEU A 367 6.76 5.47 -3.85
CA LEU A 367 8.17 5.46 -4.23
C LEU A 367 8.37 5.51 -5.75
N SER A 368 7.31 5.54 -6.55
CA SER A 368 7.38 5.53 -8.02
C SER A 368 8.22 6.67 -8.60
N HIS A 369 8.21 7.83 -7.94
CA HIS A 369 8.96 9.03 -8.34
C HIS A 369 10.46 8.98 -7.98
N LEU A 370 10.90 7.98 -7.22
CA LEU A 370 12.30 7.83 -6.80
C LEU A 370 13.10 7.02 -7.81
N SER A 371 14.37 7.41 -7.99
CA SER A 371 15.30 6.66 -8.84
C SER A 371 15.60 5.27 -8.29
N SER A 372 16.03 4.34 -9.15
CA SER A 372 16.46 3.00 -8.74
C SER A 372 17.58 3.04 -7.71
N LEU A 373 18.50 4.01 -7.80
CA LEU A 373 19.56 4.19 -6.82
C LEU A 373 19.00 4.54 -5.44
N VAL A 374 18.07 5.50 -5.37
CA VAL A 374 17.41 5.86 -4.12
C VAL A 374 16.68 4.66 -3.53
N LYS A 375 15.93 3.91 -4.35
CA LYS A 375 15.24 2.70 -3.87
C LYS A 375 16.21 1.65 -3.34
N ARG A 376 17.35 1.45 -3.99
CA ARG A 376 18.38 0.52 -3.55
C ARG A 376 19.03 0.95 -2.23
N GLU A 377 19.29 2.24 -2.06
CA GLU A 377 19.76 2.79 -0.79
C GLU A 377 18.69 2.66 0.32
N LEU A 378 17.41 2.90 -0.02
CA LEU A 378 16.28 2.74 0.89
C LEU A 378 16.16 1.30 1.41
N SER A 379 16.38 0.28 0.57
CA SER A 379 16.36 -1.13 0.99
C SER A 379 17.27 -1.42 2.20
N GLY A 380 18.41 -0.72 2.29
CA GLY A 380 19.36 -0.88 3.39
C GLY A 380 18.95 -0.19 4.71
N VAL A 381 18.07 0.82 4.66
CA VAL A 381 17.76 1.68 5.83
C VAL A 381 16.32 1.61 6.29
N LEU A 382 15.41 1.10 5.48
CA LEU A 382 13.98 1.04 5.79
C LEU A 382 13.71 0.33 7.11
N ILE A 383 12.82 0.92 7.91
CA ILE A 383 12.32 0.38 9.16
C ILE A 383 10.84 0.04 8.97
N PHE A 384 10.45 -1.17 9.37
CA PHE A 384 9.04 -1.53 9.44
C PHE A 384 8.46 -1.16 10.81
N GLU A 385 7.31 -0.51 10.82
CA GLU A 385 6.60 -0.12 12.03
C GLU A 385 5.12 -0.53 11.92
N ALA A 386 4.62 -1.28 12.89
CA ALA A 386 3.24 -1.77 12.91
C ALA A 386 2.52 -1.31 14.18
N HIS A 387 1.25 -0.93 14.03
CA HIS A 387 0.43 -0.42 15.11
C HIS A 387 -0.93 -1.13 15.13
N PRO A 388 -1.23 -1.88 16.20
CA PRO A 388 -2.41 -2.74 16.23
C PRO A 388 -3.72 -1.95 16.42
N PHE A 389 -3.68 -0.76 17.03
CA PHE A 389 -4.88 -0.03 17.44
C PHE A 389 -5.03 1.32 16.74
N LYS A 390 -6.25 1.57 16.24
CA LYS A 390 -6.74 2.87 15.78
C LYS A 390 -6.60 3.94 16.88
N GLY A 391 -6.47 5.19 16.48
CA GLY A 391 -6.48 6.34 17.39
C GLY A 391 -5.12 6.65 18.01
N LYS A 392 -4.12 5.79 17.81
CA LYS A 392 -2.74 6.09 18.21
C LYS A 392 -2.25 7.35 17.46
N VAL A 393 -1.71 8.31 18.20
CA VAL A 393 -1.02 9.48 17.64
C VAL A 393 0.40 9.06 17.27
N LEU A 394 0.77 9.23 16.00
CA LEU A 394 2.10 8.89 15.49
C LEU A 394 3.11 10.02 15.76
N PHE A 395 2.69 11.27 15.56
CA PHE A 395 3.38 12.48 16.00
C PHE A 395 2.42 13.65 16.05
N THR A 396 2.79 14.71 16.77
CA THR A 396 1.97 15.91 16.98
C THR A 396 2.52 17.09 16.19
N GLN A 397 1.63 17.99 15.75
CA GLN A 397 2.05 19.30 15.23
C GLN A 397 2.93 20.03 16.26
N GLY A 398 4.03 20.62 15.78
CA GLY A 398 5.03 21.27 16.62
C GLY A 398 6.19 20.36 17.04
N ASP A 399 6.04 19.03 16.93
CA ASP A 399 7.13 18.11 17.22
C ASP A 399 8.30 18.28 16.23
N GLU A 400 9.50 17.87 16.63
CA GLU A 400 10.63 17.79 15.71
C GLU A 400 10.39 16.71 14.64
N GLY A 401 10.64 17.06 13.37
CA GLY A 401 10.55 16.12 12.26
C GLY A 401 11.72 15.13 12.23
N LYS A 402 11.48 13.90 12.70
CA LYS A 402 12.53 12.85 12.80
C LYS A 402 12.48 11.76 11.75
N SER A 403 11.34 11.55 11.11
CA SER A 403 11.17 10.45 10.16
C SER A 403 10.18 10.77 9.03
N TRP A 404 10.34 10.10 7.90
CA TRP A 404 9.40 10.04 6.79
C TRP A 404 8.69 8.68 6.80
N TYR A 405 7.39 8.68 6.51
CA TYR A 405 6.54 7.49 6.60
C TYR A 405 5.84 7.22 5.28
N ILE A 406 5.77 5.95 4.89
CA ILE A 406 4.97 5.46 3.76
C ILE A 406 4.01 4.41 4.30
N ILE A 407 2.74 4.48 3.91
CA ILE A 407 1.70 3.57 4.41
C ILE A 407 1.72 2.27 3.59
N LEU A 408 2.02 1.15 4.25
CA LEU A 408 1.91 -0.18 3.64
C LEU A 408 0.50 -0.76 3.80
N LYS A 409 -0.11 -0.55 4.98
CA LYS A 409 -1.43 -1.10 5.31
C LYS A 409 -2.19 -0.12 6.19
N GLY A 410 -3.50 0.03 5.95
CA GLY A 410 -4.40 0.87 6.75
C GLY A 410 -4.46 2.34 6.31
N SER A 411 -4.94 3.20 7.20
CA SER A 411 -5.11 4.63 6.94
C SER A 411 -4.81 5.51 8.16
N VAL A 412 -4.50 6.78 7.92
CA VAL A 412 -4.26 7.79 8.97
C VAL A 412 -4.96 9.10 8.64
N GLN A 413 -5.30 9.86 9.68
CA GLN A 413 -5.83 11.22 9.59
C GLN A 413 -4.74 12.25 9.87
N CYS A 414 -4.71 13.29 9.04
CA CYS A 414 -3.85 14.45 9.18
C CYS A 414 -4.63 15.60 9.82
N ILE A 415 -4.19 16.10 10.96
CA ILE A 415 -4.91 17.11 11.74
C ILE A 415 -4.03 18.35 11.91
N VAL A 416 -4.56 19.52 11.59
CA VAL A 416 -3.87 20.80 11.81
C VAL A 416 -4.65 21.61 12.84
N TYR A 417 -3.95 22.14 13.84
CA TYR A 417 -4.52 22.98 14.88
C TYR A 417 -5.26 24.19 14.26
N GLY A 418 -6.48 24.43 14.74
CA GLY A 418 -7.36 25.48 14.20
C GLY A 418 -8.03 25.15 12.86
N LYS A 419 -7.62 24.09 12.15
CA LYS A 419 -8.24 23.65 10.89
C LYS A 419 -9.01 22.33 10.99
N GLY A 420 -8.64 21.43 11.91
CA GLY A 420 -9.25 20.10 12.00
C GLY A 420 -8.54 19.06 11.12
N ILE A 421 -9.25 18.00 10.71
CA ILE A 421 -8.71 16.88 9.92
C ILE A 421 -8.49 17.33 8.46
N VAL A 422 -7.33 17.82 8.07
CA VAL A 422 -7.08 18.37 6.73
C VAL A 422 -7.00 17.34 5.61
N GLU A 423 -6.74 16.06 5.92
CA GLU A 423 -6.58 14.99 4.93
C GLU A 423 -6.69 13.60 5.58
N THR A 424 -7.01 12.56 4.80
CA THR A 424 -6.89 11.14 5.21
C THR A 424 -6.03 10.37 4.21
N PHE A 425 -4.90 9.85 4.69
CA PHE A 425 -3.94 9.07 3.89
C PHE A 425 -4.22 7.58 3.97
N HIS A 426 -4.00 6.87 2.88
CA HIS A 426 -4.27 5.44 2.71
C HIS A 426 -3.02 4.69 2.24
N GLU A 427 -3.15 3.36 2.10
CA GLU A 427 -2.12 2.49 1.55
C GLU A 427 -1.52 3.04 0.24
N GLY A 428 -0.19 3.12 0.21
CA GLY A 428 0.57 3.66 -0.91
C GLY A 428 0.76 5.18 -0.88
N ASP A 429 0.21 5.90 0.09
CA ASP A 429 0.51 7.32 0.35
C ASP A 429 1.73 7.47 1.28
N ASP A 430 2.31 8.66 1.32
CA ASP A 430 3.42 9.01 2.21
C ASP A 430 3.24 10.38 2.87
N PHE A 431 3.86 10.58 4.04
CA PHE A 431 3.76 11.82 4.80
C PHE A 431 4.96 12.07 5.71
N GLY A 432 5.12 13.32 6.14
CA GLY A 432 6.17 13.72 7.08
C GLY A 432 7.55 13.98 6.45
N LYS A 433 7.65 13.99 5.10
CA LYS A 433 8.89 14.32 4.38
C LYS A 433 9.33 15.78 4.57
N LEU A 434 8.38 16.72 4.63
CA LEU A 434 8.66 18.16 4.60
C LEU A 434 9.64 18.60 5.69
N SER A 435 9.37 18.20 6.93
CA SER A 435 10.19 18.55 8.11
C SER A 435 11.63 18.02 8.05
N LEU A 436 11.89 17.01 7.22
CA LEU A 436 13.24 16.50 7.00
C LEU A 436 14.04 17.42 6.07
N VAL A 437 13.38 17.98 5.06
CA VAL A 437 14.00 18.82 4.03
C VAL A 437 14.28 20.23 4.55
N ASN A 438 13.33 20.83 5.25
CA ASN A 438 13.42 22.22 5.69
C ASN A 438 13.85 22.39 7.16
N ASN A 439 14.09 21.28 7.89
CA ASN A 439 14.35 21.27 9.33
C ASN A 439 13.29 22.01 10.16
N SER A 440 12.04 22.08 9.69
CA SER A 440 10.94 22.69 10.43
C SER A 440 10.29 21.70 11.41
N PRO A 441 9.58 22.21 12.43
CA PRO A 441 8.64 21.40 13.19
C PRO A 441 7.57 20.74 12.30
N ARG A 442 6.92 19.69 12.80
CA ARG A 442 5.76 19.05 12.18
C ARG A 442 4.64 20.08 12.02
N ILE A 443 4.09 20.19 10.82
CA ILE A 443 3.00 21.13 10.52
C ILE A 443 1.60 20.56 10.80
N ALA A 444 1.51 19.27 11.10
CA ALA A 444 0.28 18.55 11.38
C ALA A 444 0.52 17.39 12.36
N THR A 445 -0.53 16.98 13.05
CA THR A 445 -0.63 15.77 13.87
C THR A 445 -1.12 14.62 12.99
N ILE A 446 -0.52 13.43 13.13
CA ILE A 446 -0.96 12.22 12.43
C ILE A 446 -1.54 11.23 13.44
N ILE A 447 -2.77 10.77 13.18
CA ILE A 447 -3.48 9.81 14.03
C ILE A 447 -3.93 8.62 13.19
N LEU A 448 -3.77 7.41 13.72
CA LEU A 448 -4.22 6.21 13.04
C LEU A 448 -5.74 6.18 12.90
N ASN A 449 -6.22 5.90 11.70
CA ASN A 449 -7.65 5.83 11.39
C ASN A 449 -8.17 4.39 11.35
N GLU A 450 -7.28 3.40 11.35
CA GLU A 450 -7.61 1.96 11.33
C GLU A 450 -6.73 1.15 12.28
N ASP A 451 -7.23 -0.01 12.70
CA ASP A 451 -6.44 -1.02 13.40
C ASP A 451 -5.43 -1.66 12.44
N ASN A 452 -4.37 -2.25 12.98
CA ASN A 452 -3.33 -2.95 12.21
C ASN A 452 -2.73 -2.13 11.06
N THR A 453 -2.43 -0.85 11.35
CA THR A 453 -1.80 0.06 10.39
C THR A 453 -0.29 -0.18 10.34
N HIS A 454 0.28 -0.29 9.15
CA HIS A 454 1.69 -0.60 8.93
C HIS A 454 2.38 0.51 8.12
N PHE A 455 3.61 0.86 8.51
CA PHE A 455 4.42 1.86 7.85
C PHE A 455 5.80 1.34 7.48
N LEU A 456 6.31 1.84 6.36
CA LEU A 456 7.74 1.96 6.12
C LEU A 456 8.20 3.32 6.65
N ARG A 457 9.26 3.32 7.46
CA ARG A 457 9.83 4.51 8.09
C ARG A 457 11.29 4.69 7.66
N VAL A 458 11.63 5.92 7.29
CA VAL A 458 13.01 6.36 7.02
C VAL A 458 13.36 7.45 8.01
N ASP A 459 14.43 7.23 8.78
CA ASP A 459 14.90 8.24 9.75
C ASP A 459 15.65 9.38 9.06
N LYS A 460 15.63 10.56 9.68
CA LYS A 460 16.19 11.81 9.14
C LYS A 460 17.65 11.66 8.71
N ASP A 461 18.47 11.00 9.52
CA ASP A 461 19.90 10.85 9.24
C ASP A 461 20.14 9.98 8.00
N ASP A 462 19.39 8.89 7.87
CA ASP A 462 19.44 8.03 6.68
C ASP A 462 18.89 8.77 5.46
N PHE A 463 17.77 9.48 5.58
CA PHE A 463 17.22 10.30 4.50
C PHE A 463 18.24 11.33 3.98
N ASN A 464 18.89 12.06 4.88
CA ASN A 464 19.91 13.06 4.52
C ASN A 464 21.20 12.43 3.99
N ARG A 465 21.57 11.22 4.46
CA ARG A 465 22.70 10.47 3.90
C ARG A 465 22.40 10.08 2.45
N ILE A 466 21.24 9.48 2.19
CA ILE A 466 20.84 9.05 0.85
C ILE A 466 20.80 10.23 -0.12
N LEU A 467 20.26 11.39 0.28
CA LEU A 467 20.27 12.57 -0.58
C LEU A 467 21.70 13.02 -0.93
N ARG A 468 22.61 13.05 0.04
CA ARG A 468 24.02 13.39 -0.19
C ARG A 468 24.72 12.38 -1.09
N ASP A 469 24.48 11.10 -0.89
CA ASP A 469 25.11 10.03 -1.67
C ASP A 469 24.60 10.05 -3.11
N VAL A 470 23.32 10.32 -3.32
CA VAL A 470 22.74 10.49 -4.66
C VAL A 470 23.32 11.73 -5.35
N GLU A 471 23.44 12.86 -4.65
CA GLU A 471 24.09 14.06 -5.19
C GLU A 471 25.56 13.81 -5.53
N ALA A 472 26.30 13.14 -4.67
CA ALA A 472 27.71 12.80 -4.89
C ALA A 472 27.91 11.85 -6.08
N ASN A 473 26.93 10.97 -6.33
CA ASN A 473 26.92 10.04 -7.45
C ASN A 473 26.27 10.60 -8.72
N THR A 474 25.76 11.83 -8.68
CA THR A 474 25.13 12.50 -9.83
C THR A 474 26.02 13.62 -10.36
N ILE A 475 26.51 13.47 -11.59
CA ILE A 475 27.23 14.52 -12.31
C ILE A 475 26.22 15.35 -13.10
N LYS A 476 26.15 16.65 -12.79
CA LYS A 476 25.32 17.63 -13.52
C LYS A 476 26.22 18.54 -14.35
N LEU A 477 26.18 18.38 -15.66
CA LEU A 477 26.81 19.29 -16.62
C LEU A 477 25.87 20.47 -16.87
N ARG A 478 26.40 21.67 -16.71
CA ARG A 478 25.65 22.92 -16.86
C ARG A 478 26.17 23.73 -18.04
N GLU A 479 25.26 24.19 -18.90
CA GLU A 479 25.54 25.27 -19.86
C GLU A 479 24.60 26.43 -19.57
N PHE A 480 25.13 27.66 -19.57
CA PHE A 480 24.37 28.89 -19.33
C PHE A 480 23.50 28.87 -18.05
N GLY A 481 23.98 28.19 -17.00
CA GLY A 481 23.28 28.10 -15.71
C GLY A 481 22.10 27.13 -15.68
N LYS A 482 21.87 26.34 -16.75
CA LYS A 482 20.89 25.25 -16.79
C LYS A 482 21.60 23.91 -16.80
N ASP A 483 21.04 22.93 -16.10
CA ASP A 483 21.50 21.54 -16.20
C ASP A 483 21.17 21.02 -17.61
N VAL A 484 22.19 20.69 -18.41
CA VAL A 484 22.06 20.20 -19.80
C VAL A 484 22.27 18.69 -19.89
N LEU A 485 23.01 18.11 -18.95
CA LEU A 485 23.21 16.67 -18.89
C LEU A 485 23.37 16.20 -17.44
N ILE A 486 22.62 15.17 -17.06
CA ILE A 486 22.68 14.52 -15.74
C ILE A 486 23.13 13.07 -15.94
N LEU A 487 24.29 12.74 -15.37
CA LEU A 487 24.89 11.40 -15.42
C LEU A 487 24.93 10.82 -14.02
N GLU A 488 24.58 9.55 -13.89
CA GLU A 488 24.72 8.79 -12.66
C GLU A 488 25.96 7.91 -12.71
N LYS A 489 26.77 7.94 -11.66
CA LYS A 489 27.96 7.12 -11.49
C LYS A 489 27.53 5.72 -11.02
N VAL A 490 27.67 4.72 -11.89
CA VAL A 490 27.36 3.31 -11.58
C VAL A 490 28.67 2.57 -11.28
N PRO A 491 28.88 2.09 -10.04
CA PRO A 491 30.00 1.21 -9.74
C PRO A 491 29.75 -0.18 -10.36
N ILE A 492 30.64 -0.62 -11.26
CA ILE A 492 30.61 -1.98 -11.81
C ILE A 492 31.68 -2.81 -11.10
N ASN A 493 31.26 -3.88 -10.43
CA ASN A 493 32.17 -4.92 -9.95
C ASN A 493 32.41 -5.92 -11.10
N VAL A 494 33.52 -5.76 -11.82
CA VAL A 494 33.97 -6.77 -12.78
C VAL A 494 34.86 -7.77 -12.03
N LYS A 495 34.36 -8.99 -11.82
CA LYS A 495 35.19 -10.11 -11.36
C LYS A 495 35.92 -10.71 -12.56
N THR A 496 37.24 -10.54 -12.64
CA THR A 496 38.10 -11.42 -13.44
C THR A 496 38.89 -12.34 -12.51
N ALA A 497 39.33 -13.50 -13.03
CA ALA A 497 39.86 -14.62 -12.24
C ALA A 497 41.04 -14.26 -11.31
N ASP A 498 41.74 -13.14 -11.53
CA ASP A 498 42.95 -12.78 -10.78
C ASP A 498 42.96 -11.37 -10.14
N SER A 499 41.90 -10.55 -10.25
CA SER A 499 41.82 -9.28 -9.49
C SER A 499 40.41 -8.65 -9.52
N THR A 500 40.08 -7.87 -8.48
CA THR A 500 38.88 -7.01 -8.46
C THR A 500 39.25 -5.63 -8.99
N THR A 501 38.83 -5.29 -10.21
CA THR A 501 39.07 -3.96 -10.80
C THR A 501 37.80 -3.11 -10.67
N TYR A 502 37.90 -1.97 -9.99
CA TYR A 502 36.79 -1.02 -9.89
C TYR A 502 36.68 -0.22 -11.20
N GLN A 503 35.70 -0.56 -12.04
CA GLN A 503 35.35 0.25 -13.21
C GLN A 503 34.12 1.10 -12.90
N VAL A 504 34.20 2.39 -13.26
CA VAL A 504 33.11 3.35 -13.11
C VAL A 504 32.47 3.54 -14.49
N CYS A 505 31.17 3.28 -14.59
CA CYS A 505 30.38 3.61 -15.79
C CYS A 505 29.39 4.73 -15.47
N TYR A 506 29.00 5.48 -16.49
CA TYR A 506 28.02 6.56 -16.36
C TYR A 506 26.74 6.19 -17.10
N LYS A 507 25.58 6.36 -16.45
CA LYS A 507 24.26 6.17 -17.07
C LYS A 507 23.54 7.51 -17.19
N TYR A 508 22.86 7.72 -18.32
CA TYR A 508 22.00 8.89 -18.52
C TYR A 508 20.78 8.82 -17.59
N VAL A 509 20.52 9.91 -16.86
CA VAL A 509 19.28 10.11 -16.11
C VAL A 509 18.37 10.98 -16.97
N TYR A 510 17.28 10.41 -17.48
CA TYR A 510 16.28 11.14 -18.28
C TYR A 510 15.40 12.06 -17.43
#